data_AF-A0A6G7VEZ1-F1
#
_entry.id   AF-A0A6G7VEZ1-F1
#
_cell.length_a   1.000
_cell.length_b   1.000
_cell.length_c   1.000
_cell.angle_alpha   90.00
_cell.angle_beta   90.00
_cell.angle_gamma   90.00
#
_symmetry.space_group_name_H-M   'P 1'
#
loop_
_entity.id
_entity.type
_entity.pdbx_description
1 polymer ?
#
loop_
_entity_poly.entity_id
_entity_poly.type
_entity_poly.pdbx_seq_one_letter_code
_entity_poly.pdbx_strand_id
1 'polypeptide(L)'
;MARLIAWGLICCCLPLALSGCLGTIRSSGTHLDPETLILNSASCHLLRVGQTNDVASTDATVILVADTYQIPIQIIIERANRLIKDYERNPAELVSQAIRACELLGELTGTTPALVRFELDGQLRSAWLRVDGAEITPGFAQQTIAELRERRAIGLIINSPGGLVDEARKLGRYLRANGLRTAVDDYCVSACIDVLAGGVERYATPNARLGVHQSRVPRRYSSHEGGQLYVADAFLYLREMGVAADVAIAAAAVPNNRVLLIPLTDALAAGLITSLVERFPTL
;
A
#
# COMPACT_ATOMS: atom_id res chain seq x y z
N MET A 1 29.59 35.48 61.50
CA MET A 1 28.91 34.29 62.07
C MET A 1 28.26 33.53 60.93
N ALA A 2 28.95 32.50 60.42
CA ALA A 2 28.46 31.63 59.36
C ALA A 2 27.57 30.54 59.96
N ARG A 3 26.40 30.29 59.36
CA ARG A 3 25.58 29.10 59.64
C ARG A 3 25.53 28.26 58.37
N LEU A 4 26.30 27.17 58.39
CA LEU A 4 26.24 26.05 57.45
C LEU A 4 24.96 25.25 57.73
N ILE A 5 24.12 25.07 56.71
CA ILE A 5 23.02 24.09 56.73
C ILE A 5 23.41 23.00 55.75
N ALA A 6 23.74 21.83 56.29
CA ALA A 6 24.07 20.62 55.55
C ALA A 6 22.78 20.02 54.98
N TRP A 7 22.71 19.84 53.66
CA TRP A 7 21.72 19.00 53.00
C TRP A 7 22.38 17.64 52.74
N GLY A 8 21.97 16.65 53.53
CA GLY A 8 22.39 15.27 53.36
C GLY A 8 21.77 14.66 52.09
N LEU A 9 22.64 14.08 51.25
CA LEU A 9 22.24 13.18 50.17
C LEU A 9 21.51 11.97 50.75
N ILE A 10 20.27 11.73 50.32
CA ILE A 10 19.63 10.41 50.41
C ILE A 10 19.60 9.85 48.98
N CYS A 11 20.59 9.00 48.70
CA CYS A 11 20.66 8.20 47.49
C CYS A 11 19.70 7.01 47.66
N CYS A 12 18.51 7.12 47.07
CA CYS A 12 17.53 6.04 47.07
C CYS A 12 17.78 5.13 45.86
N CYS A 13 18.67 4.14 46.02
CA CYS A 13 18.84 3.06 45.05
C CYS A 13 17.69 2.06 45.19
N LEU A 14 16.64 2.18 44.38
CA LEU A 14 15.68 1.10 44.16
C LEU A 14 16.22 0.16 43.06
N PRO A 15 16.40 -1.15 43.32
CA PRO A 15 16.66 -2.11 42.27
C PRO A 15 15.32 -2.46 41.59
N LEU A 16 15.14 -1.97 40.36
CA LEU A 16 14.08 -2.46 39.46
C LEU A 16 14.46 -3.88 39.00
N ALA A 17 13.86 -4.88 39.63
CA ALA A 17 13.90 -6.26 39.18
C ALA A 17 13.17 -6.38 37.83
N LEU A 18 13.95 -6.44 36.75
CA LEU A 18 13.47 -6.84 35.42
C LEU A 18 13.26 -8.36 35.42
N SER A 19 12.11 -8.80 35.93
CA SER A 19 11.62 -10.15 35.67
C SER A 19 11.19 -10.23 34.21
N GLY A 20 12.08 -10.74 33.37
CA GLY A 20 11.79 -11.07 31.99
C GLY A 20 10.76 -12.19 31.92
N CYS A 21 9.51 -11.85 31.56
CA CYS A 21 8.63 -12.80 30.92
C CYS A 21 9.10 -12.96 29.48
N LEU A 22 9.98 -13.92 29.24
CA LEU A 22 10.14 -14.57 27.94
C LEU A 22 8.81 -15.28 27.63
N GLY A 23 7.84 -14.50 27.16
CA GLY A 23 6.69 -15.03 26.45
C GLY A 23 7.22 -15.66 25.17
N THR A 24 7.37 -16.97 25.17
CA THR A 24 7.46 -17.74 23.93
C THR A 24 6.25 -17.34 23.08
N ILE A 25 6.48 -16.53 22.03
CA ILE A 25 5.52 -16.36 20.95
C ILE A 25 5.44 -17.72 20.27
N ARG A 26 4.52 -18.53 20.76
CA ARG A 26 4.09 -19.73 20.07
C ARG A 26 3.37 -19.19 18.84
N SER A 27 4.01 -19.22 17.68
CA SER A 27 3.28 -19.10 16.41
C SER A 27 2.34 -20.31 16.36
N SER A 28 1.14 -20.16 16.89
CA SER A 28 0.03 -21.05 16.55
C SER A 28 -0.18 -20.82 15.06
N GLY A 29 0.43 -21.66 14.22
CA GLY A 29 0.10 -21.71 12.81
C GLY A 29 -1.39 -21.95 12.75
N THR A 30 -2.15 -20.92 12.38
CA THR A 30 -3.60 -20.97 12.30
C THR A 30 -3.93 -21.92 11.16
N HIS A 31 -4.08 -23.20 11.46
CA HIS A 31 -4.46 -24.18 10.46
C HIS A 31 -5.95 -23.99 10.17
N LEU A 32 -6.26 -23.31 9.07
CA LEU A 32 -7.63 -23.20 8.59
C LEU A 32 -8.10 -24.56 8.07
N ASP A 33 -9.39 -24.85 8.21
CA ASP A 33 -9.97 -26.04 7.59
C ASP A 33 -10.07 -25.87 6.06
N PRO A 34 -10.13 -26.99 5.30
CA PRO A 34 -10.15 -26.93 3.83
C PRO A 34 -11.30 -26.09 3.25
N GLU A 35 -12.50 -26.12 3.84
CA GLU A 35 -13.65 -25.36 3.33
C GLU A 35 -13.45 -23.86 3.53
N THR A 36 -12.89 -23.45 4.67
CA THR A 36 -12.53 -22.05 4.91
C THR A 36 -11.46 -21.57 3.94
N LEU A 37 -10.45 -22.39 3.63
CA LEU A 37 -9.43 -22.04 2.62
C LEU A 37 -10.04 -21.86 1.23
N ILE A 38 -10.90 -22.79 0.81
CA ILE A 38 -11.57 -22.74 -0.50
C ILE A 38 -12.48 -21.53 -0.59
N LEU A 39 -13.27 -21.24 0.46
CA LEU A 39 -14.18 -20.10 0.49
C LEU A 39 -13.41 -18.78 0.36
N ASN A 40 -12.39 -18.56 1.19
CA ASN A 40 -11.62 -17.32 1.16
C ASN A 40 -10.83 -17.17 -0.15
N SER A 41 -10.27 -18.27 -0.67
CA SER A 41 -9.59 -18.26 -1.98
C SER A 41 -10.55 -17.86 -3.11
N ALA A 42 -11.76 -18.42 -3.13
CA ALA A 42 -12.78 -18.08 -4.12
C ALA A 42 -13.28 -16.64 -3.97
N SER A 43 -13.51 -16.16 -2.74
CA SER A 43 -13.91 -14.77 -2.49
C SER A 43 -12.83 -13.79 -2.93
N CYS A 44 -11.57 -14.02 -2.56
CA CYS A 44 -10.47 -13.14 -2.95
C CYS A 44 -10.22 -13.17 -4.48
N HIS A 45 -10.30 -14.35 -5.10
CA HIS A 45 -10.26 -14.47 -6.57
C HIS A 45 -11.34 -13.63 -7.24
N LEU A 46 -12.60 -13.75 -6.80
CA LEU A 46 -13.71 -12.97 -7.36
C LEU A 46 -13.56 -11.47 -7.17
N LEU A 47 -12.96 -11.01 -6.07
CA LEU A 47 -12.66 -9.60 -5.88
C LEU A 47 -11.82 -9.07 -7.04
N ARG A 48 -10.74 -9.79 -7.41
CA ARG A 48 -9.85 -9.38 -8.50
C ARG A 48 -10.52 -9.44 -9.85
N VAL A 49 -11.30 -10.50 -10.12
CA VAL A 49 -12.08 -10.61 -11.37
C VAL A 49 -13.07 -9.45 -11.50
N GLY A 50 -13.81 -9.12 -10.44
CA GLY A 50 -14.79 -8.03 -10.44
C GLY A 50 -14.14 -6.63 -10.55
N GLN A 51 -13.04 -6.39 -9.83
CA GLN A 51 -12.29 -5.13 -9.88
C GLN A 51 -11.72 -4.84 -11.26
N THR A 52 -11.23 -5.88 -11.92
CA THR A 52 -10.56 -5.75 -13.22
C THR A 52 -11.49 -5.94 -14.42
N ASN A 53 -12.68 -6.52 -14.20
CA ASN A 53 -13.55 -7.04 -15.24
C ASN A 53 -12.81 -7.99 -16.20
N ASP A 54 -11.96 -8.86 -15.64
CA ASP A 54 -11.10 -9.78 -16.38
C ASP A 54 -11.04 -11.14 -15.69
N VAL A 55 -11.60 -12.16 -16.34
CA VAL A 55 -11.62 -13.54 -15.82
C VAL A 55 -10.24 -14.20 -15.79
N ALA A 56 -9.27 -13.67 -16.54
CA ALA A 56 -7.89 -14.12 -16.51
C ALA A 56 -7.07 -13.37 -15.44
N SER A 57 -7.71 -13.05 -14.30
CA SER A 57 -7.07 -12.39 -13.16
C SER A 57 -7.34 -13.14 -11.86
N THR A 58 -6.43 -13.02 -10.91
CA THR A 58 -6.57 -13.53 -9.55
C THR A 58 -5.66 -12.75 -8.61
N ASP A 59 -5.63 -13.14 -7.33
CA ASP A 59 -4.70 -12.58 -6.34
C ASP A 59 -3.49 -13.50 -6.14
N ALA A 60 -2.32 -12.93 -5.90
CA ALA A 60 -1.09 -13.67 -5.60
C ALA A 60 -1.26 -14.63 -4.42
N THR A 61 -2.00 -14.21 -3.39
CA THR A 61 -2.26 -15.03 -2.19
C THR A 61 -3.11 -16.26 -2.50
N VAL A 62 -4.03 -16.18 -3.46
CA VAL A 62 -4.85 -17.31 -3.91
C VAL A 62 -3.97 -18.37 -4.58
N ILE A 63 -3.02 -17.94 -5.42
CA ILE A 63 -2.06 -18.85 -6.08
C ILE A 63 -1.22 -19.57 -5.03
N LEU A 64 -0.68 -18.83 -4.06
CA LEU A 64 0.15 -19.39 -2.99
C LEU A 64 -0.61 -20.35 -2.09
N VAL A 65 -1.86 -20.03 -1.72
CA VAL A 65 -2.70 -20.94 -0.91
C VAL A 65 -3.04 -22.19 -1.71
N ALA A 66 -3.41 -22.07 -2.99
CA ALA A 66 -3.72 -23.24 -3.81
C ALA A 66 -2.52 -24.19 -3.93
N ASP A 67 -1.33 -23.65 -4.14
CA ASP A 67 -0.09 -24.43 -4.19
C ASP A 67 0.28 -25.03 -2.83
N THR A 68 0.33 -24.20 -1.78
CA THR A 68 0.75 -24.63 -0.42
C THR A 68 -0.15 -25.75 0.14
N TYR A 69 -1.46 -25.64 -0.09
CA TYR A 69 -2.45 -26.59 0.42
C TYR A 69 -2.93 -27.60 -0.62
N GLN A 70 -2.31 -27.62 -1.81
CA GLN A 70 -2.62 -28.55 -2.91
C GLN A 70 -4.13 -28.55 -3.27
N ILE A 71 -4.75 -27.37 -3.28
CA ILE A 71 -6.17 -27.19 -3.63
C ILE A 71 -6.27 -27.12 -5.16
N PRO A 72 -6.99 -28.05 -5.82
CA PRO A 72 -7.16 -27.99 -7.27
C PRO A 72 -7.86 -26.68 -7.68
N ILE A 73 -7.31 -25.98 -8.67
CA ILE A 73 -7.82 -24.68 -9.12
C ILE A 73 -9.30 -24.75 -9.54
N GLN A 74 -9.73 -25.89 -10.10
CA GLN A 74 -11.12 -26.13 -10.49
C GLN A 74 -12.09 -25.99 -9.29
N ILE A 75 -11.68 -26.42 -8.09
CA ILE A 75 -12.51 -26.30 -6.88
C ILE A 75 -12.71 -24.83 -6.47
N ILE A 76 -11.66 -24.02 -6.61
CA ILE A 76 -11.73 -22.57 -6.34
C ILE A 76 -12.67 -21.90 -7.36
N ILE A 77 -12.55 -22.24 -8.64
CA ILE A 77 -13.41 -21.73 -9.71
C ILE A 77 -14.88 -22.12 -9.49
N GLU A 78 -15.15 -23.37 -9.16
CA GLU A 78 -16.51 -23.85 -8.88
C GLU A 78 -17.13 -23.16 -7.66
N ARG A 79 -16.33 -22.92 -6.60
CA ARG A 79 -16.78 -22.16 -5.44
C ARG A 79 -17.03 -20.69 -5.82
N ALA A 80 -16.16 -20.07 -6.61
CA ALA A 80 -16.34 -18.70 -7.10
C ALA A 80 -17.62 -18.56 -7.93
N ASN A 81 -17.87 -19.47 -8.87
CA ASN A 81 -19.09 -19.47 -9.69
C ASN A 81 -20.37 -19.60 -8.85
N ARG A 82 -20.32 -20.30 -7.71
CA ARG A 82 -21.43 -20.36 -6.77
C ARG A 82 -21.65 -19.02 -6.06
N LEU A 83 -20.57 -18.38 -5.60
CA LEU A 83 -20.63 -17.08 -4.92
C LEU A 83 -21.17 -15.96 -5.83
N ILE A 84 -20.93 -16.01 -7.15
CA ILE A 84 -21.49 -15.03 -8.10
C ILE A 84 -23.03 -14.99 -8.02
N LYS A 85 -23.69 -16.14 -7.82
CA LYS A 85 -25.15 -16.20 -7.69
C LYS A 85 -25.65 -15.56 -6.39
N ASP A 86 -24.81 -15.55 -5.36
CA ASP A 86 -25.11 -14.91 -4.07
C ASP A 86 -24.86 -13.38 -4.14
N TYR A 87 -23.94 -12.93 -5.00
CA TYR A 87 -23.64 -11.52 -5.28
C TYR A 87 -24.85 -10.72 -5.76
N GLU A 88 -25.76 -11.35 -6.49
CA GLU A 88 -27.00 -10.72 -6.97
C GLU A 88 -27.94 -10.31 -5.82
N ARG A 89 -27.76 -10.86 -4.62
CA ARG A 89 -28.65 -10.65 -3.47
C ARG A 89 -28.11 -9.65 -2.45
N ASN A 90 -26.80 -9.63 -2.19
CA ASN A 90 -26.17 -8.66 -1.27
C ASN A 90 -24.74 -8.26 -1.68
N PRO A 91 -24.58 -7.37 -2.67
CA PRO A 91 -23.27 -7.07 -3.26
C PRO A 91 -22.30 -6.37 -2.31
N ALA A 92 -22.77 -5.48 -1.43
CA ALA A 92 -21.90 -4.71 -0.55
C ALA A 92 -21.24 -5.57 0.54
N GLU A 93 -22.02 -6.48 1.15
CA GLU A 93 -21.51 -7.40 2.16
C GLU A 93 -20.46 -8.35 1.56
N LEU A 94 -20.70 -8.85 0.35
CA LEU A 94 -19.77 -9.76 -0.32
C LEU A 94 -18.46 -9.10 -0.75
N VAL A 95 -18.47 -7.83 -1.21
CA VAL A 95 -17.21 -7.09 -1.43
C VAL A 95 -16.41 -6.96 -0.14
N SER A 96 -17.07 -6.59 0.97
CA SER A 96 -16.41 -6.46 2.27
C SER A 96 -15.82 -7.79 2.76
N GLN A 97 -16.55 -8.89 2.56
CA GLN A 97 -16.07 -10.23 2.85
C GLN A 97 -14.88 -10.62 1.97
N ALA A 98 -14.91 -10.29 0.68
CA ALA A 98 -13.84 -10.62 -0.25
C ALA A 98 -12.54 -9.85 0.05
N ILE A 99 -12.64 -8.59 0.49
CA ILE A 99 -11.48 -7.81 0.98
C ILE A 99 -10.85 -8.51 2.19
N ARG A 100 -11.67 -8.85 3.21
CA ARG A 100 -11.19 -9.60 4.39
C ARG A 100 -10.59 -10.95 4.03
N ALA A 101 -11.14 -11.62 3.03
CA ALA A 101 -10.60 -12.89 2.55
C ALA A 101 -9.18 -12.71 2.01
N CYS A 102 -8.93 -11.71 1.16
CA CYS A 102 -7.58 -11.43 0.68
C CYS A 102 -6.62 -11.07 1.83
N GLU A 103 -7.06 -10.26 2.79
CA GLU A 103 -6.25 -9.93 3.98
C GLU A 103 -5.87 -11.17 4.79
N LEU A 104 -6.85 -12.04 5.08
CA LEU A 104 -6.62 -13.30 5.80
C LEU A 104 -5.65 -14.22 5.07
N LEU A 105 -5.79 -14.36 3.74
CA LEU A 105 -4.86 -15.19 2.95
C LEU A 105 -3.46 -14.56 2.91
N GLY A 106 -3.37 -13.23 2.91
CA GLY A 106 -2.10 -12.52 3.02
C GLY A 106 -1.40 -12.78 4.34
N GLU A 107 -2.12 -12.72 5.45
CA GLU A 107 -1.60 -13.08 6.79
C GLU A 107 -1.14 -14.54 6.84
N LEU A 108 -1.94 -15.46 6.28
CA LEU A 108 -1.63 -16.89 6.25
C LEU A 108 -0.37 -17.21 5.44
N THR A 109 -0.18 -16.53 4.30
CA THR A 109 0.93 -16.79 3.36
C THR A 109 2.16 -15.91 3.63
N GLY A 110 2.06 -14.92 4.52
CA GLY A 110 3.08 -13.90 4.70
C GLY A 110 3.33 -13.06 3.45
N THR A 111 2.37 -13.02 2.50
CA THR A 111 2.49 -12.35 1.21
C THR A 111 1.47 -11.22 1.10
N THR A 112 1.87 -10.10 0.51
CA THR A 112 0.96 -8.99 0.28
C THR A 112 -0.07 -9.35 -0.81
N PRO A 113 -1.38 -9.18 -0.57
CA PRO A 113 -2.39 -9.37 -1.60
C PRO A 113 -2.17 -8.43 -2.79
N ALA A 114 -1.97 -9.00 -3.97
CA ALA A 114 -1.60 -8.26 -5.15
C ALA A 114 -2.22 -8.89 -6.40
N LEU A 115 -2.56 -8.03 -7.36
CA LEU A 115 -3.15 -8.44 -8.62
C LEU A 115 -2.16 -9.30 -9.42
N VAL A 116 -2.65 -10.42 -9.92
CA VAL A 116 -1.99 -11.28 -10.90
C VAL A 116 -2.91 -11.41 -12.11
N ARG A 117 -2.32 -11.34 -13.31
CA ARG A 117 -3.02 -11.50 -14.57
C ARG A 117 -2.33 -12.54 -15.44
N PHE A 118 -3.11 -13.13 -16.33
CA PHE A 118 -2.65 -14.09 -17.30
C PHE A 118 -3.00 -13.67 -18.73
N GLU A 119 -2.16 -14.11 -19.65
CA GLU A 119 -2.45 -14.16 -21.08
C GLU A 119 -3.45 -15.28 -21.40
N LEU A 120 -4.01 -15.25 -22.61
CA LEU A 120 -4.98 -16.27 -23.05
C LEU A 120 -4.36 -17.68 -23.17
N ASP A 121 -3.04 -17.76 -23.36
CA ASP A 121 -2.28 -19.00 -23.38
C ASP A 121 -1.86 -19.49 -21.98
N GLY A 122 -2.27 -18.77 -20.92
CA GLY A 122 -1.98 -19.10 -19.53
C GLY A 122 -0.64 -18.58 -19.01
N GLN A 123 0.16 -17.86 -19.81
CA GLN A 123 1.38 -17.23 -19.33
C GLN A 123 1.09 -16.06 -18.39
N LEU A 124 2.00 -15.80 -17.45
CA LEU A 124 1.89 -14.63 -16.57
C LEU A 124 2.03 -13.35 -17.39
N ARG A 125 1.05 -12.44 -17.22
CA ARG A 125 1.15 -11.09 -17.76
C ARG A 125 1.94 -10.21 -16.79
N SER A 126 3.00 -9.60 -17.30
CA SER A 126 3.90 -8.70 -16.55
C SER A 126 3.89 -7.26 -17.05
N ALA A 127 2.81 -6.82 -17.71
CA ALA A 127 2.70 -5.49 -18.29
C ALA A 127 2.61 -4.38 -17.22
N TRP A 128 3.43 -3.32 -17.38
CA TRP A 128 3.35 -2.10 -16.57
C TRP A 128 2.91 -0.92 -17.43
N LEU A 129 2.16 0.01 -16.84
CA LEU A 129 2.00 1.34 -17.42
C LEU A 129 3.17 2.20 -16.97
N ARG A 130 3.75 3.00 -17.87
CA ARG A 130 4.80 3.97 -17.54
C ARG A 130 4.31 5.38 -17.82
N VAL A 131 4.53 6.28 -16.87
CA VAL A 131 4.23 7.71 -16.96
C VAL A 131 5.48 8.49 -16.56
N ASP A 132 6.09 9.20 -17.52
CA ASP A 132 7.30 9.99 -17.30
C ASP A 132 7.05 11.49 -17.50
N GLY A 133 7.61 12.30 -16.60
CA GLY A 133 7.65 13.77 -16.72
C GLY A 133 6.32 14.49 -16.55
N ALA A 134 5.20 13.75 -16.45
CA ALA A 134 3.86 14.33 -16.41
C ALA A 134 3.57 15.02 -15.07
N GLU A 135 3.05 16.24 -15.12
CA GLU A 135 2.44 16.91 -13.97
C GLU A 135 1.05 16.29 -13.68
N ILE A 136 0.73 16.13 -12.39
CA ILE A 136 -0.56 15.60 -11.95
C ILE A 136 -1.60 16.72 -12.02
N THR A 137 -2.26 16.86 -13.16
CA THR A 137 -3.27 17.89 -13.43
C THR A 137 -4.71 17.36 -13.28
N PRO A 138 -5.77 18.20 -13.33
CA PRO A 138 -7.14 17.71 -13.27
C PRO A 138 -7.41 16.63 -14.33
N GLY A 139 -8.02 15.51 -13.91
CA GLY A 139 -8.33 14.38 -14.80
C GLY A 139 -7.19 13.35 -14.95
N PHE A 140 -5.98 13.64 -14.45
CA PHE A 140 -4.83 12.74 -14.51
C PHE A 140 -5.16 11.36 -13.94
N ALA A 141 -5.85 11.30 -12.79
CA ALA A 141 -6.21 10.03 -12.18
C ALA A 141 -7.13 9.21 -13.08
N GLN A 142 -8.15 9.85 -13.66
CA GLN A 142 -9.11 9.15 -14.53
C GLN A 142 -8.45 8.61 -15.80
N GLN A 143 -7.58 9.40 -16.42
CA GLN A 143 -6.86 9.01 -17.63
C GLN A 143 -5.90 7.86 -17.34
N THR A 144 -5.09 7.97 -16.28
CA THR A 144 -4.16 6.91 -15.87
C THR A 144 -4.89 5.61 -15.53
N ILE A 145 -6.04 5.69 -14.84
CA ILE A 145 -6.88 4.52 -14.53
C ILE A 145 -7.40 3.86 -15.80
N ALA A 146 -7.85 4.65 -16.79
CA ALA A 146 -8.34 4.11 -18.06
C ALA A 146 -7.21 3.36 -18.80
N GLU A 147 -6.01 3.94 -18.86
CA GLU A 147 -4.86 3.30 -19.50
C GLU A 147 -4.38 2.04 -18.77
N LEU A 148 -4.35 2.04 -17.42
CA LEU A 148 -4.03 0.85 -16.63
C LEU A 148 -4.98 -0.31 -16.97
N ARG A 149 -6.26 -0.01 -17.14
CA ARG A 149 -7.29 -1.01 -17.49
C ARG A 149 -7.14 -1.49 -18.92
N GLU A 150 -6.99 -0.56 -19.87
CA GLU A 150 -6.84 -0.87 -21.30
C GLU A 150 -5.62 -1.77 -21.56
N ARG A 151 -4.49 -1.43 -20.93
CA ARG A 151 -3.24 -2.21 -21.05
C ARG A 151 -3.24 -3.48 -20.21
N ARG A 152 -4.28 -3.72 -19.41
CA ARG A 152 -4.34 -4.81 -18.41
C ARG A 152 -3.07 -4.83 -17.55
N ALA A 153 -2.60 -3.65 -17.15
CA ALA A 153 -1.36 -3.52 -16.40
C ALA A 153 -1.48 -4.09 -14.98
N ILE A 154 -0.37 -4.59 -14.44
CA ILE A 154 -0.24 -5.07 -13.06
C ILE A 154 0.38 -4.03 -12.13
N GLY A 155 0.80 -2.89 -12.67
CA GLY A 155 1.38 -1.79 -11.90
C GLY A 155 1.68 -0.56 -12.74
N LEU A 156 2.11 0.50 -12.05
CA LEU A 156 2.45 1.81 -12.59
C LEU A 156 3.91 2.16 -12.26
N ILE A 157 4.72 2.43 -13.28
CA ILE A 157 5.99 3.15 -13.13
C ILE A 157 5.67 4.64 -13.32
N ILE A 158 5.95 5.46 -12.31
CA ILE A 158 5.67 6.90 -12.34
C ILE A 158 6.91 7.71 -12.00
N ASN A 159 7.28 8.61 -12.91
CA ASN A 159 8.28 9.64 -12.67
C ASN A 159 7.64 11.01 -12.88
N SER A 160 7.44 11.78 -11.80
CA SER A 160 6.63 13.00 -11.83
C SER A 160 7.10 14.05 -10.84
N PRO A 161 7.02 15.35 -11.22
CA PRO A 161 7.27 16.46 -10.30
C PRO A 161 6.13 16.64 -9.27
N GLY A 162 5.03 15.88 -9.41
CA GLY A 162 3.82 16.02 -8.60
C GLY A 162 2.78 16.91 -9.26
N GLY A 163 1.98 17.61 -8.46
CA GLY A 163 0.85 18.41 -8.93
C GLY A 163 -0.30 18.40 -7.91
N LEU A 164 -1.51 18.14 -8.38
CA LEU A 164 -2.73 18.09 -7.58
C LEU A 164 -2.78 16.86 -6.67
N VAL A 165 -2.79 17.10 -5.37
CA VAL A 165 -2.83 16.06 -4.33
C VAL A 165 -4.12 15.25 -4.34
N ASP A 166 -5.25 15.86 -4.65
CA ASP A 166 -6.53 15.14 -4.75
C ASP A 166 -6.55 14.15 -5.93
N GLU A 167 -6.01 14.52 -7.09
CA GLU A 167 -5.83 13.60 -8.21
C GLU A 167 -4.83 12.48 -7.86
N ALA A 168 -3.69 12.83 -7.24
CA ALA A 168 -2.71 11.83 -6.81
C ALA A 168 -3.30 10.79 -5.84
N ARG A 169 -4.02 11.25 -4.81
CA ARG A 169 -4.65 10.36 -3.81
C ARG A 169 -5.79 9.55 -4.41
N LYS A 170 -6.56 10.11 -5.35
CA LYS A 170 -7.59 9.38 -6.08
C LYS A 170 -6.97 8.21 -6.86
N LEU A 171 -5.86 8.46 -7.57
CA LEU A 171 -5.12 7.40 -8.25
C LEU A 171 -4.52 6.40 -7.25
N GLY A 172 -3.87 6.87 -6.18
CA GLY A 172 -3.27 5.99 -5.17
C GLY A 172 -4.28 5.07 -4.48
N ARG A 173 -5.48 5.56 -4.15
CA ARG A 173 -6.58 4.73 -3.63
C ARG A 173 -7.05 3.68 -4.63
N TYR A 174 -7.14 4.06 -5.91
CA TYR A 174 -7.47 3.09 -6.96
C TYR A 174 -6.40 2.00 -7.04
N LEU A 175 -5.12 2.36 -7.06
CA LEU A 175 -4.01 1.41 -7.12
C LEU A 175 -4.07 0.43 -5.93
N ARG A 176 -4.24 0.96 -4.70
CA ARG A 176 -4.37 0.17 -3.47
C ARG A 176 -5.52 -0.81 -3.53
N ALA A 177 -6.73 -0.31 -3.82
CA ALA A 177 -7.93 -1.12 -3.84
C ALA A 177 -7.83 -2.27 -4.87
N ASN A 178 -7.19 -2.02 -6.02
CA ASN A 178 -7.07 -2.99 -7.11
C ASN A 178 -5.81 -3.85 -7.03
N GLY A 179 -5.04 -3.79 -5.93
CA GLY A 179 -3.87 -4.64 -5.74
C GLY A 179 -2.73 -4.35 -6.73
N LEU A 180 -2.68 -3.13 -7.25
CA LEU A 180 -1.69 -2.72 -8.24
C LEU A 180 -0.40 -2.27 -7.55
N ARG A 181 0.71 -2.50 -8.25
CA ARG A 181 2.05 -2.13 -7.81
C ARG A 181 2.42 -0.73 -8.28
N THR A 182 3.37 -0.10 -7.62
CA THR A 182 3.96 1.17 -8.04
C THR A 182 5.48 1.08 -8.06
N ALA A 183 6.08 1.90 -8.90
CA ALA A 183 7.51 1.91 -9.15
C ALA A 183 8.01 3.31 -9.51
N VAL A 184 9.24 3.64 -9.11
CA VAL A 184 9.97 4.86 -9.50
C VAL A 184 11.39 4.49 -9.90
N ASP A 185 11.85 4.90 -11.08
CA ASP A 185 13.23 4.69 -11.52
C ASP A 185 14.05 5.95 -11.78
N ASP A 186 13.44 7.13 -11.73
CA ASP A 186 14.16 8.40 -11.86
C ASP A 186 13.80 9.37 -10.73
N TYR A 187 12.57 9.87 -10.67
CA TYR A 187 12.18 10.81 -9.62
C TYR A 187 10.68 10.84 -9.35
N CYS A 188 10.31 11.03 -8.09
CA CYS A 188 8.93 11.18 -7.67
C CYS A 188 8.88 12.19 -6.52
N VAL A 189 8.30 13.36 -6.79
CA VAL A 189 8.31 14.49 -5.86
C VAL A 189 6.90 14.98 -5.57
N SER A 190 6.68 15.53 -4.37
CA SER A 190 5.43 16.18 -4.00
C SER A 190 4.24 15.22 -4.04
N ALA A 191 3.13 15.60 -4.69
CA ALA A 191 1.96 14.74 -4.87
C ALA A 191 2.27 13.38 -5.55
N CYS A 192 3.38 13.22 -6.28
CA CYS A 192 3.76 11.91 -6.81
C CYS A 192 3.97 10.88 -5.69
N ILE A 193 4.48 11.30 -4.53
CA ILE A 193 4.67 10.44 -3.35
C ILE A 193 3.36 9.79 -2.91
N ASP A 194 2.24 10.51 -3.03
CA ASP A 194 0.92 9.96 -2.71
C ASP A 194 0.52 8.86 -3.72
N VAL A 195 0.84 9.03 -5.01
CA VAL A 195 0.63 7.96 -6.01
C VAL A 195 1.47 6.73 -5.68
N LEU A 196 2.78 6.92 -5.42
CA LEU A 196 3.71 5.85 -5.06
C LEU A 196 3.20 5.08 -3.84
N ALA A 197 2.81 5.78 -2.77
CA ALA A 197 2.29 5.18 -1.54
C ALA A 197 1.08 4.27 -1.79
N GLY A 198 0.27 4.58 -2.81
CA GLY A 198 -0.91 3.81 -3.22
C GLY A 198 -0.64 2.36 -3.61
N GLY A 199 0.55 2.02 -4.11
CA GLY A 199 0.88 0.65 -4.50
C GLY A 199 0.84 -0.33 -3.32
N VAL A 200 0.39 -1.57 -3.57
CA VAL A 200 0.48 -2.64 -2.55
C VAL A 200 1.92 -3.13 -2.37
N GLU A 201 2.69 -3.12 -3.46
CA GLU A 201 4.14 -3.24 -3.46
C GLU A 201 4.71 -2.03 -4.21
N ARG A 202 5.82 -1.50 -3.69
CA ARG A 202 6.35 -0.18 -4.04
C ARG A 202 7.84 -0.28 -4.27
N TYR A 203 8.28 -0.12 -5.51
CA TYR A 203 9.67 -0.35 -5.90
C TYR A 203 10.39 0.95 -6.22
N ALA A 204 11.67 1.01 -5.89
CA ALA A 204 12.56 2.06 -6.37
C ALA A 204 13.86 1.47 -6.92
N THR A 205 14.45 2.12 -7.93
CA THR A 205 15.82 1.81 -8.34
C THR A 205 16.84 2.55 -7.45
N PRO A 206 18.11 2.12 -7.40
CA PRO A 206 19.14 2.79 -6.61
C PRO A 206 19.34 4.27 -6.94
N ASN A 207 18.98 4.70 -8.16
CA ASN A 207 19.12 6.09 -8.62
C ASN A 207 17.84 6.92 -8.47
N ALA A 208 16.73 6.32 -8.04
CA ALA A 208 15.46 7.01 -7.89
C ALA A 208 15.54 8.08 -6.80
N ARG A 209 15.01 9.28 -7.09
CA ARG A 209 14.94 10.40 -6.15
C ARG A 209 13.52 10.58 -5.65
N LEU A 210 13.28 10.30 -4.37
CA LEU A 210 12.00 10.52 -3.71
C LEU A 210 12.05 11.84 -2.93
N GLY A 211 11.08 12.72 -3.11
CA GLY A 211 11.12 14.06 -2.52
C GLY A 211 9.79 14.55 -1.98
N VAL A 212 9.82 15.18 -0.81
CA VAL A 212 8.64 15.78 -0.18
C VAL A 212 8.84 17.27 0.07
N HIS A 213 7.74 18.01 0.06
CA HIS A 213 7.66 19.40 0.51
C HIS A 213 6.22 19.76 0.83
N GLN A 214 5.98 20.91 1.46
CA GLN A 214 4.63 21.36 1.76
C GLN A 214 3.88 21.62 0.45
N SER A 215 2.67 21.09 0.31
CA SER A 215 1.83 21.41 -0.84
C SER A 215 1.38 22.87 -0.81
N ARG A 216 1.08 23.43 -1.99
CA ARG A 216 0.30 24.67 -2.03
C ARG A 216 -1.11 24.36 -1.54
N VAL A 217 -1.49 24.98 -0.43
CA VAL A 217 -2.78 24.75 0.23
C VAL A 217 -3.91 25.15 -0.72
N PRO A 218 -4.82 24.22 -1.11
CA PRO A 218 -5.97 24.55 -1.93
C PRO A 218 -6.83 25.63 -1.28
N ARG A 219 -7.54 26.46 -2.06
CA ARG A 219 -8.36 27.58 -1.53
C ARG A 219 -9.34 27.16 -0.43
N ARG A 220 -9.90 25.93 -0.50
CA ARG A 220 -10.81 25.40 0.53
C ARG A 220 -10.16 25.22 1.92
N TYR A 221 -8.82 25.24 1.98
CA TYR A 221 -8.02 25.11 3.19
C TYR A 221 -7.25 26.41 3.51
N SER A 222 -7.57 27.55 2.89
CA SER A 222 -6.79 28.80 3.05
C SER A 222 -6.99 29.51 4.40
N SER A 223 -7.80 28.96 5.30
CA SER A 223 -7.89 29.42 6.69
C SER A 223 -6.83 28.74 7.56
N HIS A 224 -6.57 29.30 8.74
CA HIS A 224 -5.66 28.66 9.71
C HIS A 224 -6.11 27.23 10.06
N GLU A 225 -7.41 27.06 10.32
CA GLU A 225 -8.05 25.77 10.56
C GLU A 225 -7.92 24.83 9.35
N GLY A 226 -8.13 25.35 8.13
CA GLY A 226 -7.99 24.59 6.90
C GLY A 226 -6.57 24.03 6.70
N GLY A 227 -5.54 24.83 7.01
CA GLY A 227 -4.15 24.36 6.97
C GLY A 227 -3.88 23.20 7.92
N GLN A 228 -4.45 23.24 9.13
CA GLN A 228 -4.31 22.15 10.11
C GLN A 228 -4.98 20.86 9.62
N LEU A 229 -6.20 20.97 9.08
CA LEU A 229 -6.91 19.84 8.48
C LEU A 229 -6.13 19.25 7.30
N TYR A 230 -5.49 20.09 6.49
CA TYR A 230 -4.69 19.62 5.35
C TYR A 230 -3.50 18.74 5.76
N VAL A 231 -2.79 19.13 6.84
CA VAL A 231 -1.70 18.32 7.40
C VAL A 231 -2.24 17.01 7.98
N ALA A 232 -3.36 17.06 8.70
CA ALA A 232 -4.02 15.87 9.22
C ALA A 232 -4.46 14.91 8.09
N ASP A 233 -5.01 15.43 6.99
CA ASP A 233 -5.40 14.65 5.82
C ASP A 233 -4.19 13.94 5.18
N ALA A 234 -3.03 14.60 5.11
CA ALA A 234 -1.80 13.98 4.63
C ALA A 234 -1.32 12.85 5.55
N PHE A 235 -1.33 13.09 6.86
CA PHE A 235 -1.00 12.08 7.87
C PHE A 235 -1.92 10.84 7.75
N LEU A 236 -3.23 11.06 7.64
CA LEU A 236 -4.22 9.99 7.54
C LEU A 236 -4.07 9.19 6.25
N TYR A 237 -3.82 9.87 5.13
CA TYR A 237 -3.61 9.21 3.84
C TYR A 237 -2.38 8.29 3.86
N LEU A 238 -1.23 8.79 4.32
CA LEU A 238 -0.01 7.97 4.37
C LEU A 238 -0.16 6.77 5.31
N ARG A 239 -0.79 6.97 6.47
CA ARG A 239 -1.10 5.87 7.40
C ARG A 239 -2.00 4.82 6.77
N GLU A 240 -3.03 5.24 6.04
CA GLU A 240 -3.93 4.33 5.31
C GLU A 240 -3.16 3.51 4.25
N MET A 241 -2.14 4.10 3.64
CA MET A 241 -1.26 3.41 2.68
C MET A 241 -0.18 2.55 3.36
N GLY A 242 -0.16 2.44 4.69
CA GLY A 242 0.89 1.72 5.42
C GLY A 242 2.27 2.38 5.28
N VAL A 243 2.31 3.71 5.17
CA VAL A 243 3.52 4.53 5.25
C VAL A 243 3.58 5.19 6.62
N ALA A 244 4.77 5.26 7.21
CA ALA A 244 5.01 6.00 8.44
C ALA A 244 4.57 7.45 8.25
N ALA A 245 3.69 7.89 9.15
CA ALA A 245 2.98 9.15 8.98
C ALA A 245 3.85 10.38 9.32
N ASP A 246 5.06 10.16 9.85
CA ASP A 246 6.10 11.17 10.01
C ASP A 246 6.58 11.75 8.67
N VAL A 247 6.46 11.00 7.57
CA VAL A 247 6.69 11.50 6.20
C VAL A 247 5.80 12.72 5.90
N ALA A 248 4.54 12.73 6.37
CA ALA A 248 3.66 13.90 6.20
C ALA A 248 4.15 15.11 7.01
N ILE A 249 4.71 14.88 8.20
CA ILE A 249 5.28 15.94 9.05
C ILE A 249 6.56 16.49 8.42
N ALA A 250 7.42 15.62 7.90
CA ALA A 250 8.63 16.01 7.17
C ALA A 250 8.29 16.86 5.94
N ALA A 251 7.25 16.47 5.19
CA ALA A 251 6.74 17.27 4.07
C ALA A 251 6.28 18.65 4.52
N ALA A 252 5.44 18.73 5.57
CA ALA A 252 4.90 19.99 6.08
C ALA A 252 5.96 20.96 6.62
N ALA A 253 7.11 20.44 7.08
CA ALA A 253 8.22 21.24 7.58
C ALA A 253 9.09 21.88 6.48
N VAL A 254 8.90 21.50 5.21
CA VAL A 254 9.74 21.93 4.09
C VAL A 254 8.99 22.94 3.23
N PRO A 255 9.48 24.20 3.10
CA PRO A 255 8.81 25.22 2.29
C PRO A 255 8.60 24.79 0.83
N ASN A 256 7.54 25.30 0.19
CA ASN A 256 7.08 24.86 -1.14
C ASN A 256 8.00 25.28 -2.30
N ASN A 257 9.08 26.00 -2.01
CA ASN A 257 10.13 26.38 -2.93
C ASN A 257 11.41 25.56 -2.73
N ARG A 258 11.35 24.52 -1.89
CA ARG A 258 12.43 23.57 -1.61
C ARG A 258 11.87 22.15 -1.64
N VAL A 259 12.76 21.18 -1.76
CA VAL A 259 12.42 19.75 -1.70
C VAL A 259 13.36 19.10 -0.71
N LEU A 260 12.81 18.31 0.21
CA LEU A 260 13.57 17.39 1.03
C LEU A 260 13.60 16.05 0.30
N LEU A 261 14.78 15.62 -0.13
CA LEU A 261 14.97 14.27 -0.65
C LEU A 261 14.98 13.28 0.51
N ILE A 262 14.23 12.19 0.36
CA ILE A 262 14.16 11.09 1.31
C ILE A 262 15.20 10.05 0.87
N PRO A 263 16.22 9.75 1.69
CA PRO A 263 17.13 8.64 1.43
C PRO A 263 16.36 7.33 1.23
N LEU A 264 16.76 6.48 0.29
CA LEU A 264 16.05 5.23 -0.01
C LEU A 264 16.00 4.28 1.20
N THR A 265 16.99 4.34 2.10
CA THR A 265 16.98 3.62 3.39
C THR A 265 15.84 4.07 4.29
N ASP A 266 15.59 5.39 4.35
CA ASP A 266 14.54 5.98 5.17
C ASP A 266 13.18 5.73 4.51
N ALA A 267 13.12 5.74 3.18
CA ALA A 267 11.93 5.38 2.43
C ALA A 267 11.54 3.90 2.67
N LEU A 268 12.50 2.97 2.77
CA LEU A 268 12.24 1.58 3.17
C LEU A 268 11.75 1.49 4.62
N ALA A 269 12.44 2.16 5.55
CA ALA A 269 12.09 2.13 6.97
C ALA A 269 10.70 2.72 7.25
N ALA A 270 10.33 3.77 6.53
CA ALA A 270 9.01 4.38 6.58
C ALA A 270 7.94 3.57 5.82
N GLY A 271 8.32 2.51 5.10
CA GLY A 271 7.43 1.78 4.21
C GLY A 271 6.98 2.59 3.00
N LEU A 272 7.59 3.74 2.67
CA LEU A 272 7.27 4.48 1.45
C LEU A 272 7.62 3.67 0.19
N ILE A 273 8.68 2.87 0.27
CA ILE A 273 8.98 1.78 -0.68
C ILE A 273 9.05 0.46 0.09
N THR A 274 8.70 -0.63 -0.57
CA THR A 274 8.77 -1.98 0.01
C THR A 274 10.00 -2.75 -0.44
N SER A 275 10.63 -2.36 -1.55
CA SER A 275 11.86 -3.00 -2.03
C SER A 275 12.66 -2.12 -2.98
N LEU A 276 13.97 -2.36 -3.03
CA LEU A 276 14.87 -1.84 -4.05
C LEU A 276 15.08 -2.88 -5.15
N VAL A 277 15.02 -2.43 -6.39
CA VAL A 277 15.24 -3.29 -7.57
C VAL A 277 16.28 -2.67 -8.49
N GLU A 278 17.16 -3.49 -9.07
CA GLU A 278 18.26 -2.99 -9.93
C GLU A 278 17.76 -2.25 -11.17
N ARG A 279 16.71 -2.78 -11.79
CA ARG A 279 16.05 -2.20 -12.97
C ARG A 279 14.64 -2.74 -13.12
N PHE A 280 13.76 -1.96 -13.74
CA PHE A 280 12.50 -2.47 -14.24
C PHE A 280 12.69 -3.12 -15.61
N PRO A 281 11.89 -4.13 -15.98
CA PRO A 281 11.86 -4.62 -17.34
C PRO A 281 11.61 -3.45 -18.29
N THR A 282 12.43 -3.33 -19.33
CA THR A 282 12.13 -2.42 -20.44
C THR A 282 10.82 -2.88 -21.08
N LEU A 283 9.83 -1.99 -21.07
CA LEU A 283 8.54 -2.19 -21.73
C LEU A 283 8.70 -2.38 -23.24
#